data_AF-A0A940TQ40-F1
#
_entry.id   AF-A0A940TQ40-F1
#
_cell.length_a   1.000
_cell.length_b   1.000
_cell.length_c   1.000
_cell.angle_alpha   90.00
_cell.angle_beta   90.00
_cell.angle_gamma   90.00
#
_symmetry.space_group_name_H-M   'P 1'
#
loop_
_entity.id
_entity.type
_entity.pdbx_description
1 polymer ?
#
loop_
_entity_poly.entity_id
_entity_poly.type
_entity_poly.pdbx_seq_one_letter_code
_entity_poly.pdbx_strand_id
1 'polypeptide(L)'
;MTLLLILIALLFMFLGAPLFTVFSGLTLFLLFSTHIDSSAMIIEMHRIATTPILVAIPLFTFAGYLLSESKAPRRLIGLTDALLGWLPGGLSIIALITCSAFTALTGATGLTIIALGGILLPALLEGKYPEKCI
;
A
#
# COMPACT_ATOMS: atom_id res chain seq x y z
N MET A 1 6.59 -22.83 24.27
CA MET A 1 5.23 -22.27 24.08
C MET A 1 5.18 -21.26 22.94
N THR A 2 6.10 -20.28 22.90
CA THR A 2 6.22 -19.31 21.79
C THR A 2 6.41 -19.94 20.40
N LEU A 3 7.27 -20.97 20.30
CA LEU A 3 7.53 -21.66 19.01
C LEU A 3 6.30 -22.40 18.47
N LEU A 4 5.45 -22.94 19.37
CA LEU A 4 4.18 -23.58 19.01
C LEU A 4 3.16 -22.56 18.49
N LEU A 5 3.06 -21.40 19.15
CA LEU A 5 2.18 -20.31 18.72
C LEU A 5 2.58 -19.76 17.34
N ILE A 6 3.87 -19.62 17.08
CA ILE A 6 4.39 -19.22 15.77
C ILE A 6 3.98 -20.26 14.72
N LEU A 7 4.10 -21.56 15.02
CA LEU A 7 3.71 -22.62 14.10
C LEU A 7 2.20 -22.60 13.78
N ILE A 8 1.37 -22.38 14.79
CA ILE A 8 -0.09 -22.26 14.65
C ILE A 8 -0.46 -21.01 13.83
N ALA A 9 0.20 -19.87 14.10
CA ALA A 9 0.00 -18.64 13.34
C ALA A 9 0.38 -18.82 11.86
N LEU A 10 1.51 -19.50 11.60
CA LEU A 10 1.93 -19.84 10.24
C LEU A 10 0.91 -20.72 9.53
N LEU A 11 0.38 -21.73 10.22
CA LEU A 11 -0.64 -22.64 9.68
C LEU A 11 -1.92 -21.88 9.29
N PHE A 12 -2.42 -21.00 10.16
CA PHE A 12 -3.59 -20.16 9.85
C PHE A 12 -3.34 -19.23 8.66
N MET A 13 -2.14 -18.66 8.57
CA MET A 13 -1.74 -17.82 7.43
C MET A 13 -1.70 -18.63 6.12
N PHE A 14 -1.22 -19.89 6.15
CA PHE A 14 -1.26 -20.80 5.00
C PHE A 14 -2.68 -21.26 4.62
N LEU A 15 -3.60 -21.34 5.59
CA LEU A 15 -5.03 -21.58 5.35
C LEU A 15 -5.76 -20.37 4.73
N GLY A 16 -5.05 -19.26 4.50
CA GLY A 16 -5.62 -18.05 3.91
C GLY A 16 -6.30 -17.12 4.91
N ALA A 17 -6.08 -17.29 6.22
CA ALA A 17 -6.61 -16.36 7.21
C ALA A 17 -5.99 -14.96 7.00
N PRO A 18 -6.80 -13.88 7.07
CA PRO A 18 -6.27 -12.53 6.95
C PRO A 18 -5.22 -12.24 8.02
N LEU A 19 -4.08 -11.67 7.63
CA LEU A 19 -2.95 -11.39 8.54
C LEU A 19 -3.35 -10.65 9.82
N PHE A 20 -4.25 -9.66 9.70
CA PHE A 20 -4.69 -8.88 10.85
C PHE A 20 -5.37 -9.75 11.92
N THR A 21 -6.13 -10.78 11.52
CA THR A 21 -6.79 -11.69 12.47
C THR A 21 -5.77 -12.54 13.22
N VAL A 22 -4.76 -13.05 12.50
CA VAL A 22 -3.69 -13.87 13.06
C VAL A 22 -2.86 -13.08 14.06
N PHE A 23 -2.42 -11.87 13.70
CA PHE A 23 -1.64 -11.01 14.59
C PHE A 23 -2.45 -10.51 15.79
N SER A 24 -3.72 -10.16 15.59
CA SER A 24 -4.58 -9.70 16.69
C SER A 24 -4.85 -10.82 17.70
N GLY A 25 -5.18 -12.02 17.24
CA GLY A 25 -5.39 -13.19 18.10
C GLY A 25 -4.11 -13.57 18.87
N LEU A 26 -2.95 -13.56 18.20
CA LEU A 26 -1.67 -13.83 18.83
C LEU A 26 -1.33 -12.79 19.91
N THR A 27 -1.58 -11.51 19.62
CA THR A 27 -1.34 -10.40 20.55
C THR A 27 -2.23 -10.51 21.79
N LEU A 28 -3.52 -10.80 21.61
CA LEU A 28 -4.45 -11.02 22.73
C LEU A 28 -3.99 -12.18 23.60
N PHE A 29 -3.68 -13.34 23.00
CA PHE A 29 -3.21 -14.52 23.73
C PHE A 29 -1.95 -14.24 24.54
N LEU A 30 -0.99 -13.50 23.97
CA LEU A 30 0.25 -13.14 24.63
C LEU A 30 0.01 -12.17 25.79
N LEU A 31 -0.83 -11.12 25.62
CA LEU A 31 -1.18 -10.20 26.70
C LEU A 31 -1.79 -10.92 27.90
N PHE A 32 -2.71 -11.86 27.65
CA PHE A 32 -3.31 -12.67 28.70
C PHE A 32 -2.27 -13.58 29.38
N SER A 33 -1.34 -14.16 28.62
CA SER A 33 -0.33 -15.08 29.15
C SER A 33 0.74 -14.39 29.98
N THR A 34 1.03 -13.10 29.74
CA THR A 34 2.05 -12.32 30.45
C THR A 34 1.48 -11.43 31.56
N HIS A 35 0.17 -11.53 31.85
CA HIS A 35 -0.53 -10.70 32.83
C HIS A 35 -0.32 -9.20 32.62
N ILE A 36 -0.22 -8.77 31.36
CA ILE A 36 -0.19 -7.35 31.02
C ILE A 36 -1.62 -6.81 31.14
N ASP A 37 -1.78 -5.65 31.79
CA ASP A 37 -3.08 -5.00 31.92
C ASP A 37 -3.70 -4.73 30.55
N SER A 38 -5.00 -5.02 30.43
CA SER A 38 -5.77 -4.80 29.20
C SER A 38 -5.84 -3.33 28.77
N SER A 39 -5.53 -2.40 29.67
CA SER A 39 -5.38 -0.98 29.39
C SER A 39 -4.28 -0.69 28.36
N ALA A 40 -3.23 -1.52 28.28
CA ALA A 40 -2.16 -1.38 27.29
C ALA A 40 -2.69 -1.46 25.85
N MET A 41 -3.73 -2.28 25.61
CA MET A 41 -4.34 -2.41 24.29
C MET A 41 -5.06 -1.12 23.88
N ILE A 42 -5.76 -0.47 24.82
CA ILE A 42 -6.47 0.80 24.59
C ILE A 42 -5.47 1.92 24.29
N ILE A 43 -4.35 1.96 25.03
CA ILE A 43 -3.29 2.95 24.81
C ILE A 43 -2.68 2.79 23.42
N GLU A 44 -2.33 1.57 23.01
CA GLU A 44 -1.77 1.33 21.68
C GLU A 44 -2.77 1.62 20.56
N MET A 45 -4.05 1.27 20.75
CA MET A 45 -5.11 1.58 19.79
C MET A 45 -5.28 3.09 19.63
N HIS A 46 -5.26 3.85 20.73
CA HIS A 46 -5.31 5.31 20.69
C HIS A 46 -4.06 5.91 20.03
N ARG A 47 -2.87 5.36 20.32
CA ARG A 47 -1.61 5.76 19.68
C ARG A 47 -1.67 5.59 18.17
N ILE A 48 -2.18 4.46 17.68
CA ILE A 48 -2.35 4.22 16.23
C ILE A 48 -3.40 5.17 15.65
N ALA A 49 -4.53 5.38 16.33
CA ALA A 49 -5.60 6.26 15.85
C ALA A 49 -5.17 7.73 15.71
N THR A 50 -4.21 8.16 16.53
CA THR A 50 -3.65 9.52 16.51
C THR A 50 -2.43 9.66 15.60
N THR A 51 -2.02 8.60 14.90
CA THR A 51 -0.92 8.70 13.93
C THR A 51 -1.30 9.58 12.74
N PRO A 52 -0.37 10.41 12.24
CA PRO A 52 -0.61 11.24 11.07
C PRO A 52 -0.85 10.43 9.78
N ILE A 53 -0.50 9.13 9.77
CA ILE A 53 -0.67 8.23 8.63
C ILE A 53 -2.15 8.07 8.26
N LEU A 54 -3.06 8.01 9.24
CA LEU A 54 -4.50 7.90 8.98
C LEU A 54 -5.06 9.10 8.22
N VAL A 55 -4.52 10.30 8.49
CA VAL A 55 -4.90 11.54 7.80
C VAL A 55 -4.28 11.62 6.41
N ALA A 56 -3.10 11.02 6.21
CA ALA A 56 -2.45 10.98 4.91
C ALA A 56 -3.27 10.21 3.85
N ILE A 57 -3.97 9.15 4.25
CA ILE A 57 -4.80 8.32 3.35
C ILE A 57 -5.81 9.17 2.56
N PRO A 58 -6.76 9.90 3.18
CA PRO A 58 -7.74 10.70 2.45
C PRO A 58 -7.10 11.85 1.65
N LEU A 59 -6.03 12.45 2.16
CA LEU A 59 -5.31 13.52 1.44
C LEU A 59 -4.64 13.00 0.17
N PHE A 60 -3.99 11.83 0.23
CA PHE A 60 -3.42 11.19 -0.95
C PHE A 60 -4.48 10.71 -1.93
N THR A 61 -5.61 10.17 -1.45
CA THR A 61 -6.75 9.84 -2.31
C THR A 61 -7.27 11.08 -3.03
N PHE A 62 -7.45 12.19 -2.31
CA PHE A 62 -7.91 13.45 -2.88
C PHE A 62 -6.92 14.00 -3.93
N ALA A 63 -5.62 13.99 -3.62
CA ALA A 63 -4.58 14.40 -4.57
C ALA A 63 -4.57 13.49 -5.81
N GLY A 64 -4.71 12.17 -5.63
CA GLY A 64 -4.80 11.20 -6.72
C GLY A 64 -5.99 11.47 -7.64
N TYR A 65 -7.17 11.76 -7.07
CA TYR A 65 -8.36 12.15 -7.84
C TYR A 65 -8.15 13.46 -8.59
N LEU A 66 -7.60 14.48 -7.93
CA LEU A 66 -7.34 15.77 -8.55
C LEU A 66 -6.34 15.66 -9.71
N LEU A 67 -5.31 14.83 -9.55
CA LEU A 67 -4.34 14.52 -10.60
C LEU A 67 -4.99 13.79 -11.78
N SER A 68 -5.82 12.79 -11.52
CA SER A 68 -6.58 12.06 -12.55
C SER A 68 -7.40 13.00 -13.44
N GLU A 69 -8.13 13.93 -12.83
CA GLU A 69 -9.00 14.87 -13.54
C GLU A 69 -8.24 16.05 -14.21
N SER A 70 -7.01 16.33 -13.79
CA SER A 70 -6.23 17.48 -14.27
C SER A 70 -5.54 17.31 -15.64
N LYS A 71 -5.82 16.22 -16.37
CA LYS A 71 -5.07 15.77 -17.56
C LYS A 71 -3.60 15.40 -17.27
N ALA A 72 -3.23 15.20 -16.01
CA ALA A 72 -1.90 14.74 -15.65
C ALA A 72 -1.54 13.37 -16.27
N PRO A 73 -2.45 12.39 -16.40
CA PRO A 73 -2.14 11.11 -17.07
C PRO A 73 -1.62 11.30 -18.50
N ARG A 74 -2.27 12.16 -19.31
CA ARG A 74 -1.84 12.48 -20.68
C ARG A 74 -0.47 13.16 -20.72
N ARG A 75 -0.21 14.07 -19.78
CA ARG A 75 1.11 14.72 -19.66
C ARG A 75 2.19 13.71 -19.28
N LEU A 76 1.86 12.74 -18.43
CA LEU A 76 2.78 11.66 -18.05
C LEU A 76 3.14 10.77 -19.25
N ILE A 77 2.15 10.39 -20.08
CA ILE A 77 2.41 9.67 -21.34
C ILE A 77 3.31 10.51 -22.26
N GLY A 78 2.98 11.79 -22.47
CA GLY A 78 3.81 12.67 -23.30
C GLY A 78 5.25 12.83 -22.80
N LEU A 79 5.44 12.92 -21.48
CA LEU A 79 6.77 12.92 -20.86
C LEU A 79 7.49 11.59 -21.07
N THR A 80 6.77 10.48 -20.92
CA THR A 80 7.29 9.13 -21.16
C THR A 80 7.75 8.98 -22.60
N ASP A 81 6.94 9.38 -23.57
CA ASP A 81 7.28 9.30 -24.99
C ASP A 81 8.47 10.20 -25.33
N ALA A 82 8.56 11.38 -24.72
CA ALA A 82 9.70 12.28 -24.90
C ALA A 82 11.01 11.72 -24.31
N LEU A 83 10.94 11.04 -23.17
CA LEU A 83 12.12 10.52 -22.45
C LEU A 83 12.51 9.10 -22.86
N LEU A 84 11.56 8.27 -23.28
CA LEU A 84 11.72 6.83 -23.50
C LEU A 84 10.96 6.33 -24.73
N GLY A 85 10.49 7.20 -25.62
CA GLY A 85 9.71 6.81 -26.81
C GLY A 85 10.45 5.90 -27.79
N TRP A 86 11.78 5.80 -27.68
CA TRP A 86 12.57 4.83 -28.45
C TRP A 86 12.48 3.40 -27.88
N LEU A 87 11.97 3.23 -26.65
CA LEU A 87 11.97 1.97 -25.93
C LEU A 87 10.54 1.42 -25.79
N PRO A 88 10.24 0.22 -26.32
CA PRO A 88 8.94 -0.41 -26.11
C PRO A 88 8.75 -0.68 -24.61
N GLY A 89 7.64 -0.18 -24.04
CA GLY A 89 7.35 -0.33 -22.60
C GLY A 89 7.82 0.83 -21.70
N GLY A 90 8.25 1.97 -22.27
CA GLY A 90 8.74 3.12 -21.49
C GLY A 90 7.80 3.57 -20.35
N LEU A 91 6.48 3.49 -20.55
CA LEU A 91 5.48 3.87 -19.54
C LEU A 91 5.52 2.95 -18.32
N SER A 92 5.69 1.64 -18.52
CA SER A 92 5.84 0.67 -17.43
C SER A 92 7.12 0.92 -16.62
N ILE A 93 8.21 1.32 -17.29
CA ILE A 93 9.48 1.63 -16.62
C ILE A 93 9.33 2.86 -15.74
N ILE A 94 8.72 3.93 -16.24
CA ILE A 94 8.46 5.13 -15.42
C ILE A 94 7.50 4.83 -14.27
N ALA A 95 6.48 4.00 -14.49
CA ALA A 95 5.59 3.55 -13.43
C ALA A 95 6.37 2.81 -12.33
N LEU A 96 7.26 1.87 -12.68
CA LEU A 96 8.11 1.13 -11.73
C LEU A 96 9.08 2.04 -10.99
N ILE A 97 9.73 2.98 -11.68
CA ILE A 97 10.66 3.92 -11.05
C ILE A 97 9.92 4.83 -10.07
N THR A 98 8.78 5.37 -10.47
CA THR A 98 7.97 6.26 -9.63
C THR A 98 7.43 5.50 -8.41
N CYS A 99 6.90 4.29 -8.63
CA CYS A 99 6.37 3.44 -7.57
C CYS A 99 7.46 2.99 -6.59
N SER A 100 8.65 2.62 -7.08
CA SER A 100 9.78 2.23 -6.23
C SER A 100 10.34 3.40 -5.43
N ALA A 101 10.52 4.58 -6.03
CA ALA A 101 10.94 5.78 -5.33
C ALA A 101 9.93 6.19 -4.26
N PHE A 102 8.63 6.20 -4.58
CA PHE A 102 7.59 6.57 -3.62
C PHE A 102 7.46 5.56 -2.48
N THR A 103 7.59 4.25 -2.78
CA THR A 103 7.61 3.19 -1.76
C THR A 103 8.82 3.32 -0.85
N ALA A 104 10.00 3.63 -1.40
CA ALA A 104 11.23 3.83 -0.62
C ALA A 104 11.12 5.03 0.33
N LEU A 105 10.41 6.08 -0.07
CA LEU A 105 10.20 7.28 0.75
C LEU A 105 9.10 7.12 1.81
N THR A 106 8.02 6.40 1.47
CA THR A 106 6.84 6.27 2.36
C THR A 106 6.85 5.01 3.22
N GLY A 107 7.66 3.99 2.87
CA GLY A 107 7.74 2.72 3.59
C GLY A 107 6.45 1.88 3.55
N ALA A 108 5.42 2.32 2.81
CA ALA A 108 4.10 1.71 2.80
C ALA A 108 3.58 1.53 1.38
N THR A 109 3.44 0.27 0.97
CA THR A 109 2.93 -0.13 -0.35
C THR A 109 1.50 0.35 -0.59
N GLY A 110 0.62 0.27 0.42
CA GLY A 110 -0.77 0.73 0.31
C GLY A 110 -0.91 2.22 0.03
N LEU A 111 -0.09 3.07 0.66
CA LEU A 111 -0.10 4.52 0.42
C LEU A 111 0.32 4.85 -1.01
N THR A 112 1.28 4.10 -1.54
CA THR A 112 1.77 4.27 -2.92
C THR A 112 0.67 4.00 -3.93
N ILE A 113 -0.12 2.94 -3.74
CA ILE A 113 -1.26 2.61 -4.61
C ILE A 113 -2.32 3.71 -4.57
N ILE A 114 -2.64 4.23 -3.38
CA ILE A 114 -3.65 5.27 -3.22
C ILE A 114 -3.22 6.59 -3.86
N ALA A 115 -1.95 6.97 -3.70
CA ALA A 115 -1.41 8.23 -4.23
C ALA A 115 -1.19 8.18 -5.75
N LEU A 116 -0.52 7.13 -6.24
CA LEU A 116 -0.10 7.04 -7.64
C LEU A 116 -1.12 6.31 -8.53
N GLY A 117 -1.99 5.48 -7.96
CA GLY A 117 -2.97 4.71 -8.73
C GLY A 117 -3.90 5.61 -9.55
N GLY A 118 -4.29 6.77 -8.99
CA GLY A 118 -5.14 7.74 -9.67
C GLY A 118 -4.54 8.35 -10.94
N ILE A 119 -3.20 8.37 -11.09
CA ILE A 119 -2.55 8.87 -12.30
C ILE A 119 -2.00 7.74 -13.19
N LEU A 120 -1.44 6.69 -12.59
CA LEU A 120 -0.79 5.60 -13.31
C LEU A 120 -1.79 4.69 -14.02
N LEU A 121 -2.90 4.33 -13.37
CA LEU A 121 -3.92 3.48 -13.98
C LEU A 121 -4.53 4.10 -15.25
N PRO A 122 -5.05 5.35 -15.24
CA PRO A 122 -5.57 5.95 -16.46
C PRO A 122 -4.48 6.16 -17.52
N ALA A 123 -3.23 6.47 -17.13
CA ALA A 123 -2.13 6.59 -18.07
C ALA A 123 -1.81 5.27 -18.78
N LEU A 124 -1.78 4.14 -18.06
CA LEU A 124 -1.53 2.81 -18.63
C LEU A 124 -2.66 2.39 -19.58
N LEU A 125 -3.92 2.63 -19.21
CA LEU A 125 -5.07 2.35 -20.07
C LEU A 125 -5.05 3.20 -21.36
N GLU A 126 -4.79 4.51 -21.26
CA GLU A 126 -4.62 5.40 -22.43
C GLU A 126 -3.41 4.99 -23.29
N GLY A 127 -2.34 4.49 -22.67
CA GLY A 127 -1.17 3.91 -23.33
C GLY A 127 -1.39 2.55 -24.00
N LYS A 128 -2.64 2.07 -24.07
CA LYS A 128 -3.05 0.79 -24.68
C LYS A 128 -2.46 -0.46 -24.01
N TYR A 129 -2.14 -0.37 -22.71
CA TYR A 129 -1.79 -1.56 -21.94
C TYR A 129 -3.07 -2.35 -21.61
N PRO A 130 -3.12 -3.66 -21.88
CA PRO A 130 -4.29 -4.47 -21.60
C PRO A 130 -4.48 -4.63 -20.09
N GLU A 131 -5.72 -4.55 -19.59
CA GLU A 131 -6.05 -4.71 -18.16
C GLU A 131 -5.49 -5.99 -17.54
N LYS A 132 -5.37 -7.08 -18.32
CA LYS A 132 -4.81 -8.36 -17.85
C LYS A 132 -3.31 -8.29 -17.52
N CYS A 133 -2.62 -7.24 -17.97
CA CYS A 133 -1.19 -7.02 -17.74
C CYS A 133 -0.90 -5.89 -16.74
N ILE A 134 -1.94 -5.22 -16.23
CA ILE A 134 -1.87 -4.17 -15.19
C ILE A 134 -2.21 -4.81 -13.84
#